data_AF-A0A0C9T5A4-F1
#
_entry.id   AF-A0A0C9T5A4-F1
#
_cell.length_a   1.000
_cell.length_b   1.000
_cell.length_c   1.000
_cell.angle_alpha   90.00
_cell.angle_beta   90.00
_cell.angle_gamma   90.00
#
_symmetry.space_group_name_H-M   'P 1'
#
loop_
_entity.id
_entity.type
_entity.pdbx_description
1 polymer ?
#
loop_
_entity_poly.entity_id
_entity_poly.type
_entity_poly.pdbx_seq_one_letter_code
_entity_poly.pdbx_strand_id
1 'polypeptide(L)'
;MIWGHDWITHHRDSQAKYNKPVLMEEFGVRPEQNQIATYENWYSTVIDSGLTGVLIWQAGSNFTNGPTPDDGDAIYPNTPVYRMEQAYSVRLKARNEY
;
A
#
# COMPACT_ATOMS: atom_id res chain seq x y z
N MET A 1 4.41 -12.02 1.06
CA MET A 1 3.92 -13.35 0.62
C MET A 1 4.02 -13.44 -0.90
N ILE A 2 4.47 -14.57 -1.46
CA ILE A 2 4.70 -14.74 -2.91
C ILE A 2 3.47 -14.35 -3.74
N TRP A 3 2.27 -14.76 -3.32
CA TRP A 3 1.03 -14.49 -4.05
C TRP A 3 0.77 -12.99 -4.29
N GLY A 4 0.93 -12.14 -3.26
CA GLY A 4 0.65 -10.70 -3.41
C GLY A 4 1.69 -9.98 -4.28
N HIS A 5 2.96 -10.41 -4.20
CA HIS A 5 4.00 -9.94 -5.13
C HIS A 5 3.64 -10.27 -6.59
N ASP A 6 3.22 -11.51 -6.86
CA ASP A 6 2.87 -11.95 -8.21
C ASP A 6 1.59 -11.26 -8.71
N TRP A 7 0.61 -11.05 -7.82
CA TRP A 7 -0.59 -10.25 -8.12
C TRP A 7 -0.21 -8.85 -8.61
N ILE A 8 0.65 -8.13 -7.86
CA ILE A 8 1.13 -6.79 -8.23
C ILE A 8 1.86 -6.82 -9.57
N THR A 9 2.75 -7.79 -9.77
CA THR A 9 3.56 -7.92 -11.00
C THR A 9 2.67 -8.15 -12.24
N HIS A 10 1.68 -9.05 -12.15
CA HIS A 10 0.75 -9.29 -13.25
C HIS A 10 -0.12 -8.06 -13.60
N HIS A 11 -0.50 -7.27 -12.59
CA HIS A 11 -1.23 -6.01 -12.82
C HIS A 11 -0.34 -4.97 -13.48
N ARG A 12 0.94 -4.91 -13.11
CA ARG A 12 1.94 -4.08 -13.79
C ARG A 12 2.16 -4.53 -15.24
N ASP A 13 2.14 -5.82 -15.53
CA ASP A 13 2.26 -6.29 -16.92
C ASP A 13 1.04 -5.91 -17.75
N SER A 14 -0.14 -5.91 -17.15
CA SER A 14 -1.35 -5.37 -17.78
C SER A 14 -1.24 -3.85 -18.01
N GLN A 15 -0.73 -3.08 -17.04
CA GLN A 15 -0.43 -1.65 -17.18
C GLN A 15 0.44 -1.40 -18.42
N ALA A 16 1.54 -2.15 -18.56
CA ALA A 16 2.46 -2.03 -19.69
C ALA A 16 1.81 -2.45 -21.02
N LYS A 17 1.11 -3.59 -21.04
CA LYS A 17 0.46 -4.12 -22.25
C LYS A 17 -0.55 -3.16 -22.85
N TYR A 18 -1.33 -2.49 -22.00
CA TYR A 18 -2.39 -1.59 -22.46
C TYR A 18 -2.00 -0.12 -22.47
N ASN A 19 -0.78 0.20 -22.05
CA ASN A 19 -0.27 1.57 -21.94
C ASN A 19 -1.24 2.50 -21.18
N LYS A 20 -1.78 2.00 -20.06
CA LYS A 20 -2.70 2.72 -19.19
C LYS A 20 -2.26 2.55 -17.74
N PRO A 21 -2.33 3.59 -16.90
CA PRO A 21 -1.95 3.50 -15.49
C PRO A 21 -2.82 2.47 -14.76
N VAL A 22 -2.21 1.75 -13.81
CA VAL A 22 -2.91 0.86 -12.88
C VAL A 22 -2.60 1.29 -11.46
N LEU A 23 -3.64 1.37 -10.65
CA LEU A 23 -3.59 1.68 -9.24
C LEU A 23 -3.89 0.41 -8.45
N MET A 24 -3.02 0.02 -7.51
CA MET A 24 -3.41 -0.94 -6.48
C MET A 24 -4.31 -0.20 -5.48
N GLU A 25 -5.60 -0.15 -5.77
CA GLU A 25 -6.54 0.77 -5.11
C GLU A 25 -6.88 0.40 -3.67
N GLU A 26 -6.74 -0.86 -3.30
CA GLU A 26 -6.95 -1.34 -1.93
C GLU A 26 -6.01 -2.52 -1.64
N PHE A 27 -5.43 -2.52 -0.45
CA PHE A 27 -4.76 -3.69 0.10
C PHE A 27 -4.82 -3.69 1.62
N GLY A 28 -4.87 -4.89 2.20
CA GLY A 28 -5.02 -5.11 3.63
C GLY A 28 -4.59 -6.52 4.00
N VAL A 29 -3.87 -6.66 5.11
CA VAL A 29 -3.73 -7.95 5.81
C VAL A 29 -3.76 -7.67 7.31
N ARG A 30 -4.25 -8.64 8.08
CA ARG A 30 -4.37 -8.49 9.53
C ARG A 30 -3.02 -8.73 10.23
N PRO A 31 -2.82 -8.25 11.47
CA PRO A 31 -1.55 -8.38 12.18
C PRO A 31 -1.02 -9.82 12.29
N GLU A 32 -1.91 -10.81 12.45
CA GLU A 32 -1.59 -12.24 12.49
C GLU A 32 -1.00 -12.79 11.19
N GLN A 33 -1.11 -12.04 10.09
CA GLN A 33 -0.54 -12.37 8.78
C GLN A 33 0.79 -11.63 8.52
N ASN A 34 1.44 -11.12 9.57
CA ASN A 34 2.71 -10.38 9.51
C ASN A 34 2.60 -9.13 8.60
N GLN A 35 1.72 -8.21 8.99
CA GLN A 35 1.35 -7.01 8.22
C GLN A 35 2.54 -6.18 7.78
N ILE A 36 3.47 -5.88 8.69
CA ILE A 36 4.65 -5.04 8.41
C ILE A 36 5.52 -5.66 7.30
N ALA A 37 5.90 -6.93 7.42
CA ALA A 37 6.74 -7.58 6.41
C ALA A 37 5.98 -7.75 5.07
N THR A 38 4.68 -7.99 5.13
CA THR A 38 3.85 -8.11 3.92
C THR A 38 3.74 -6.76 3.20
N TYR A 39 3.50 -5.67 3.92
CA TYR A 39 3.42 -4.33 3.35
C TYR A 39 4.76 -3.86 2.82
N GLU A 40 5.86 -4.10 3.53
CA GLU A 40 7.22 -3.81 3.05
C GLU A 40 7.48 -4.48 1.70
N ASN A 41 7.09 -5.75 1.56
CA ASN A 41 7.20 -6.49 0.30
C ASN A 41 6.31 -5.88 -0.80
N TRP A 42 5.04 -5.62 -0.53
CA TRP A 42 4.09 -5.09 -1.53
C TRP A 42 4.45 -3.67 -1.98
N TYR A 43 4.80 -2.79 -1.04
CA TYR A 43 5.26 -1.45 -1.38
C TYR A 43 6.51 -1.44 -2.25
N SER A 44 7.50 -2.25 -1.90
CA SER A 44 8.72 -2.37 -2.69
C SER A 44 8.41 -2.93 -4.08
N THR A 45 7.52 -3.93 -4.18
CA THR A 45 7.06 -4.47 -5.47
C THR A 45 6.39 -3.41 -6.34
N VAL A 46 5.51 -2.57 -5.79
CA VAL A 46 4.85 -1.46 -6.52
C VAL A 46 5.89 -0.47 -7.04
N ILE A 47 6.84 -0.07 -6.19
CA ILE A 47 7.87 0.90 -6.55
C ILE A 47 8.79 0.34 -7.62
N ASP A 48 9.39 -0.83 -7.38
CA ASP A 48 10.43 -1.43 -8.21
C ASP A 48 9.90 -1.91 -9.56
N SER A 49 8.66 -2.40 -9.62
CA SER A 49 8.03 -2.84 -10.88
C SER A 49 7.60 -1.68 -11.78
N GLY A 50 7.48 -0.46 -11.22
CA GLY A 50 6.92 0.70 -11.92
C GLY A 50 5.38 0.67 -12.04
N LEU A 51 4.67 -0.09 -11.19
CA LEU A 51 3.21 0.07 -11.06
C LEU A 51 2.91 1.51 -10.64
N THR A 52 1.86 2.12 -11.22
CA THR A 52 1.65 3.57 -11.15
C THR A 52 1.47 4.06 -9.72
N GLY A 53 0.66 3.38 -8.91
CA GLY A 53 0.47 3.74 -7.52
C GLY A 53 -0.20 2.67 -6.68
N VAL A 54 -0.40 3.01 -5.41
CA VAL A 54 -0.98 2.15 -4.38
C VAL A 54 -1.74 3.00 -3.35
N LEU A 55 -2.83 2.47 -2.82
CA LEU A 55 -3.61 3.04 -1.73
C LEU A 55 -3.92 1.96 -0.68
N ILE A 56 -3.77 2.31 0.59
CA ILE A 56 -4.18 1.45 1.70
C ILE A 56 -5.70 1.31 1.78
N TRP A 57 -6.15 0.14 2.23
CA TRP A 57 -7.43 0.00 2.90
C TRP A 57 -7.16 -0.17 4.41
N GLN A 58 -7.56 0.74 5.29
CA GLN A 58 -8.06 2.10 5.02
C GLN A 58 -7.46 3.10 6.03
N ALA A 59 -7.63 4.39 5.81
CA ALA A 59 -7.13 5.41 6.74
C ALA A 59 -8.00 5.46 8.01
N GLY A 60 -7.38 5.30 9.19
CA GLY A 60 -8.00 5.54 10.48
C GLY A 60 -7.70 6.94 11.02
N SER A 61 -8.59 7.51 11.83
CA SER A 61 -8.35 8.79 12.54
C SER A 61 -8.97 8.80 13.94
N ASN A 62 -8.33 9.49 14.87
CA ASN A 62 -8.84 9.68 16.22
C ASN A 62 -9.39 11.11 16.38
N PHE A 63 -10.68 11.23 16.72
CA PHE A 63 -11.33 12.49 17.05
C PHE A 63 -11.57 12.60 18.56
N THR A 64 -11.92 13.81 19.02
CA THR A 64 -12.22 14.08 20.44
C THR A 64 -13.39 13.25 20.99
N ASN A 65 -14.26 12.75 20.13
CA ASN A 65 -15.42 11.92 20.47
C ASN A 65 -15.25 10.43 20.12
N GLY A 66 -14.06 10.01 19.68
CA GLY A 66 -13.75 8.61 19.38
C GLY A 66 -13.04 8.40 18.04
N PRO A 67 -12.65 7.15 17.75
CA PRO A 67 -12.04 6.78 16.48
C PRO A 67 -13.06 6.77 15.32
N THR A 68 -12.55 6.86 14.10
CA THR A 68 -13.31 6.54 12.87
C THR A 68 -13.78 5.08 12.85
N PRO A 69 -14.74 4.72 11.97
CA PRO A 69 -15.06 3.31 11.72
C PRO A 69 -13.82 2.49 11.36
N ASP A 70 -13.80 1.25 11.84
CA ASP A 70 -12.70 0.31 11.67
C ASP A 70 -13.26 -1.10 11.46
N ASP A 71 -13.03 -1.67 10.29
CA ASP A 71 -13.38 -3.05 9.90
C ASP A 71 -12.26 -4.07 10.20
N GLY A 72 -11.21 -3.61 10.86
CA GLY A 72 -10.04 -4.37 11.26
C GLY A 72 -8.78 -4.09 10.43
N ASP A 73 -8.88 -3.24 9.41
CA ASP A 73 -7.79 -2.88 8.51
C ASP A 73 -7.40 -1.38 8.62
N ALA A 74 -8.02 -0.61 9.51
CA ALA A 74 -7.75 0.83 9.61
C ALA A 74 -6.32 1.15 10.14
N ILE A 75 -5.59 1.98 9.41
CA ILE A 75 -4.25 2.43 9.77
C ILE A 75 -4.35 3.81 10.44
N TYR A 76 -4.19 3.82 11.76
CA TYR A 76 -4.24 5.05 12.56
C TYR A 76 -2.89 5.76 12.63
N PRO A 77 -2.87 7.10 12.78
CA PRO A 77 -1.68 7.87 13.09
C PRO A 77 -0.90 7.32 14.29
N ASN A 78 0.42 7.53 14.29
CA ASN A 78 1.37 7.09 15.33
C ASN A 78 1.57 5.57 15.45
N THR A 79 1.02 4.77 14.54
CA THR A 79 1.32 3.33 14.44
C THR A 79 2.60 3.09 13.61
N PRO A 80 3.26 1.93 13.77
CA PRO A 80 4.38 1.56 12.90
C PRO A 80 4.00 1.51 11.41
N VAL A 81 2.80 1.01 11.11
CA VAL A 81 2.28 0.94 9.74
C VAL A 81 2.07 2.34 9.18
N TYR A 82 1.52 3.28 9.95
CA TYR A 82 1.39 4.68 9.50
C TYR A 82 2.73 5.34 9.17
N ARG A 83 3.80 5.04 9.93
CA ARG A 83 5.15 5.53 9.57
C ARG A 83 5.69 4.87 8.30
N MET A 84 5.35 3.62 8.06
CA MET A 84 5.64 2.93 6.80
C MET A 84 4.94 3.59 5.62
N GLU A 85 3.65 3.94 5.76
CA GLU A 85 2.87 4.70 4.77
C GLU A 85 3.56 6.00 4.37
N GLN A 86 4.01 6.78 5.36
CA GLN A 86 4.73 8.03 5.13
C GLN A 86 6.04 7.79 4.36
N ALA A 87 6.83 6.79 4.77
CA ALA A 87 8.11 6.48 4.14
C ALA A 87 7.94 6.04 2.68
N TYR A 88 6.97 5.17 2.40
CA TYR A 88 6.73 4.68 1.04
C TYR A 88 6.02 5.69 0.14
N SER A 89 5.18 6.56 0.69
CA SER A 89 4.63 7.71 -0.05
C SER A 89 5.74 8.63 -0.56
N VAL A 90 6.76 8.90 0.27
CA VAL A 90 7.93 9.69 -0.14
C VAL A 90 8.73 8.99 -1.23
N ARG A 91 8.97 7.67 -1.10
CA ARG A 91 9.72 6.89 -2.11
C ARG A 91 8.96 6.82 -3.44
N LEU A 92 7.65 6.59 -3.42
CA LEU A 92 6.82 6.54 -4.62
C LEU A 92 6.79 7.89 -5.33
N LYS A 93 6.69 8.99 -4.58
CA LYS A 93 6.78 10.34 -5.13
C LYS A 93 8.13 10.56 -5.81
N ALA A 94 9.24 10.25 -5.12
CA ALA A 94 10.59 10.45 -5.63
C ALA A 94 10.89 9.67 -6.92
N ARG A 95 10.32 8.46 -7.08
CA ARG A 95 10.45 7.64 -8.30
C ARG A 95 9.96 8.36 -9.55
N ASN A 96 8.93 9.20 -9.43
CA ASN A 96 8.24 9.82 -10.57
C ASN A 96 8.67 11.29 -10.80
N GLU A 97 9.64 11.82 -10.06
CA GLU A 97 10.09 13.22 -10.14
C GLU A 97 11.27 13.47 -11.11
N TYR A 98 11.65 12.48 -11.93
CA TYR A 98 12.71 12.57 -12.95
C TYR A 98 12.27 11.90 -14.26
#